data_AF-A0AAN7F8Q7-F1
#
_entry.id   AF-A0AAN7F8Q7-F1
#
_cell.length_a   1.000
_cell.length_b   1.000
_cell.length_c   1.000
_cell.angle_alpha   90.00
_cell.angle_beta   90.00
_cell.angle_gamma   90.00
#
_symmetry.space_group_name_H-M   'P 1'
#
loop_
_entity.id
_entity.type
_entity.pdbx_description
1 polymer ?
#
loop_
_entity_poly.entity_id
_entity_poly.type
_entity_poly.pdbx_seq_one_letter_code
_entity_poly.pdbx_strand_id
1 'polypeptide(L)'
;MITTMTLQLVVLALGITSMLLLIVAALPPPPPLPPASSCTDELVLFSPCLPYVLSPPNNLSNTASVSCCDAFSSALNSNNGVCLCYLVRQPSILRFPVNNTRVLSFSSVCPIGEDTTVP
;
A
#
# COMPACT_ATOMS: atom_id res chain seq x y z
N MET A 1 41.21 -23.83 2.23
CA MET A 1 39.91 -24.09 1.57
C MET A 1 38.74 -23.42 2.29
N ILE A 2 38.60 -23.56 3.62
CA ILE A 2 37.48 -22.92 4.36
C ILE A 2 37.59 -21.38 4.38
N THR A 3 38.78 -20.83 4.61
CA THR A 3 39.04 -19.37 4.63
C THR A 3 38.91 -18.69 3.25
N THR A 4 39.14 -19.43 2.18
CA THR A 4 38.96 -18.92 0.80
C THR A 4 37.49 -18.88 0.41
N MET A 5 36.69 -19.84 0.87
CA MET A 5 35.24 -19.83 0.63
C MET A 5 34.53 -18.70 1.39
N THR A 6 34.91 -18.45 2.65
CA THR A 6 34.34 -17.33 3.42
C THR A 6 34.67 -15.98 2.79
N LEU A 7 35.89 -15.79 2.29
CA LEU A 7 36.31 -14.56 1.61
C LEU A 7 35.49 -14.33 0.32
N GLN A 8 35.28 -15.37 -0.50
CA GLN A 8 34.47 -15.28 -1.71
C GLN A 8 33.01 -14.92 -1.42
N LEU A 9 32.41 -15.50 -0.37
CA LEU A 9 31.05 -15.18 0.06
C LEU A 9 30.90 -13.71 0.49
N VAL A 10 31.87 -13.17 1.22
CA VAL A 10 31.86 -11.76 1.66
C VAL A 10 31.97 -10.81 0.46
N VAL A 11 32.86 -11.09 -0.50
CA VAL A 11 33.02 -10.29 -1.71
C VAL A 11 31.74 -10.29 -2.55
N LEU A 12 31.10 -11.46 -2.69
CA LEU A 12 29.84 -11.57 -3.44
C LEU A 12 28.72 -10.76 -2.76
N ALA A 13 28.60 -10.85 -1.42
CA ALA A 13 27.61 -10.09 -0.67
C ALA A 13 27.80 -8.57 -0.82
N LEU A 14 29.04 -8.08 -0.74
CA LEU A 14 29.39 -6.66 -0.96
C LEU A 14 29.06 -6.20 -2.39
N GLY A 15 29.30 -7.05 -3.39
CA GLY A 15 28.94 -6.76 -4.78
C GLY A 15 27.44 -6.61 -4.98
N ILE A 16 26.65 -7.51 -4.39
CA ILE A 16 25.18 -7.50 -4.49
C ILE A 16 24.60 -6.28 -3.78
N THR A 17 25.06 -5.95 -2.56
CA THR A 17 24.58 -4.77 -1.83
C THR A 17 24.92 -3.48 -2.56
N SER A 18 26.13 -3.37 -3.13
CA SER A 18 26.55 -2.22 -3.94
C SER A 18 25.68 -2.04 -5.19
N MET A 19 25.44 -3.12 -5.94
CA MET A 19 24.53 -3.10 -7.09
C MET A 19 23.10 -2.72 -6.69
N LEU A 20 22.60 -3.25 -5.58
CA LEU A 20 21.26 -2.93 -5.09
C LEU A 20 21.13 -1.45 -4.69
N LEU A 21 22.16 -0.89 -4.04
CA LEU A 21 22.23 0.54 -3.69
C LEU A 21 22.22 1.43 -4.94
N LEU A 22 22.96 1.05 -5.99
CA LEU A 22 22.99 1.78 -7.27
C LEU A 22 21.63 1.77 -7.98
N ILE A 23 20.92 0.64 -7.96
CA ILE A 23 19.58 0.52 -8.54
C ILE A 23 18.60 1.44 -7.81
N VAL A 24 18.61 1.47 -6.48
CA VAL A 24 17.70 2.32 -5.68
C VAL A 24 17.99 3.81 -5.91
N ALA A 25 19.26 4.20 -6.06
CA ALA A 25 19.64 5.59 -6.30
C ALA A 25 19.23 6.12 -7.69
N ALA A 26 19.02 5.23 -8.66
CA ALA A 26 18.59 5.58 -10.01
C ALA A 26 17.08 5.76 -10.16
N LEU A 27 16.26 5.42 -9.15
CA LEU A 27 14.83 5.66 -9.23
C LEU A 27 14.54 7.16 -9.18
N PRO A 28 13.69 7.67 -10.10
CA PRO A 28 13.18 9.03 -9.97
C PRO A 28 12.44 9.17 -8.63
N PRO A 29 12.53 10.34 -7.97
CA PRO A 29 11.77 10.57 -6.75
C PRO A 29 10.28 10.35 -7.03
N PRO A 30 9.53 9.74 -6.08
CA PRO A 30 8.11 9.56 -6.26
C PRO A 30 7.44 10.91 -6.50
N PRO A 31 6.44 10.98 -7.39
CA PRO A 31 5.72 12.21 -7.62
C PRO A 31 5.15 12.74 -6.29
N PRO A 32 5.12 14.07 -6.10
CA PRO A 32 4.50 14.66 -4.92
C PRO A 32 3.04 14.21 -4.84
N LEU A 33 2.61 13.79 -3.64
CA LEU A 33 1.19 13.49 -3.42
C LEU A 33 0.38 14.77 -3.65
N PRO A 34 -0.84 14.66 -4.21
CA PRO A 34 -1.76 15.78 -4.23
C PRO A 34 -2.01 16.26 -2.80
N PRO A 35 -2.32 17.55 -2.59
CA PRO A 35 -2.65 18.05 -1.25
C PRO A 35 -3.74 17.19 -0.61
N ALA A 36 -3.60 16.86 0.68
CA ALA A 36 -4.57 16.02 1.38
C ALA A 36 -6.01 16.59 1.34
N SER A 37 -6.16 17.93 1.24
CA SER A 37 -7.44 18.60 1.05
C SER A 37 -8.14 18.21 -0.25
N SER A 38 -7.39 17.93 -1.31
CA SER A 38 -7.89 17.46 -2.60
C SER A 38 -8.28 15.98 -2.60
N CYS A 39 -7.96 15.24 -1.52
CA CYS A 39 -8.28 13.82 -1.36
C CYS A 39 -9.47 13.55 -0.44
N THR A 40 -10.19 14.61 -0.02
CA THR A 40 -11.29 14.48 0.94
C THR A 40 -12.41 13.61 0.39
N ASP A 41 -12.81 13.83 -0.88
CA ASP A 41 -13.91 13.10 -1.50
C ASP A 41 -13.60 11.60 -1.62
N GLU A 42 -12.39 11.24 -2.05
CA GLU A 42 -11.92 9.86 -2.06
C GLU A 42 -11.93 9.20 -0.68
N LEU A 43 -11.46 9.92 0.35
CA LEU A 43 -11.44 9.39 1.71
C LEU A 43 -12.85 9.19 2.25
N VAL A 44 -13.81 10.04 1.84
CA VAL A 44 -15.23 9.86 2.15
C VAL A 44 -15.80 8.65 1.42
N LEU A 45 -15.48 8.44 0.14
CA LEU A 45 -15.88 7.25 -0.61
C LEU A 45 -15.31 5.96 -0.01
N PHE A 46 -14.13 6.02 0.62
CA PHE A 46 -13.52 4.91 1.34
C PHE A 46 -14.17 4.61 2.71
N SER A 47 -15.14 5.41 3.15
CA SER A 47 -15.81 5.23 4.45
C SER A 47 -16.39 3.83 4.73
N PRO A 48 -16.91 3.05 3.74
CA PRO A 48 -17.40 1.69 3.98
C PRO A 48 -16.32 0.73 4.49
N CYS A 49 -15.04 1.03 4.25
CA CYS A 49 -13.91 0.21 4.65
C CYS A 49 -13.40 0.48 6.07
N LEU A 50 -13.82 1.59 6.70
CA LEU A 50 -13.33 1.99 8.02
C LEU A 50 -13.49 0.93 9.11
N PRO A 51 -14.63 0.22 9.22
CA PRO A 51 -14.78 -0.85 10.22
C PRO A 51 -13.70 -1.92 10.12
N TYR A 52 -13.15 -2.17 8.93
CA TYR A 52 -12.10 -3.15 8.68
C TYR A 52 -10.69 -2.58 8.85
N VAL A 53 -10.40 -1.37 8.34
CA VAL A 53 -9.03 -0.82 8.36
C VAL A 53 -8.63 -0.16 9.66
N LEU A 54 -9.58 0.28 10.49
CA LEU A 54 -9.25 0.98 11.72
C LEU A 54 -8.57 0.04 12.72
N SER A 55 -7.80 0.63 13.62
CA SER A 55 -7.26 -0.06 14.80
C SER A 55 -8.25 0.03 15.97
N PRO A 56 -8.05 -0.76 17.04
CA PRO A 56 -8.85 -0.63 18.26
C PRO A 56 -8.91 0.81 18.76
N PRO A 57 -10.07 1.26 19.28
CA PRO A 57 -11.30 0.48 19.52
C PRO A 57 -12.27 0.43 18.33
N ASN A 58 -11.96 1.05 17.20
CA ASN A 58 -12.91 1.27 16.10
C ASN A 58 -12.86 0.20 15.00
N ASN A 59 -12.10 -0.88 15.20
CA ASN A 59 -11.99 -2.02 14.28
C ASN A 59 -13.21 -2.94 14.39
N LEU A 60 -14.39 -2.41 14.09
CA LEU A 60 -15.68 -3.08 14.30
C LEU A 60 -15.89 -4.32 13.42
N SER A 61 -15.08 -4.50 12.37
CA SER A 61 -15.12 -5.67 11.50
C SER A 61 -13.76 -6.31 11.32
N ASN A 62 -13.73 -7.65 11.29
CA ASN A 62 -12.53 -8.40 10.93
C ASN A 62 -12.43 -8.69 9.43
N THR A 63 -13.50 -8.46 8.66
CA THR A 63 -13.58 -8.69 7.21
C THR A 63 -13.96 -7.42 6.46
N ALA A 64 -13.49 -7.28 5.22
CA ALA A 64 -13.98 -6.24 4.33
C ALA A 64 -15.37 -6.65 3.80
N SER A 65 -16.33 -5.72 3.82
CA SER A 65 -17.64 -5.93 3.21
C SER A 65 -17.55 -5.86 1.68
N VAL A 66 -18.57 -6.36 0.99
CA VAL A 66 -18.71 -6.21 -0.47
C VAL A 66 -18.67 -4.72 -0.86
N SER A 67 -19.43 -3.88 -0.16
CA SER A 67 -19.45 -2.42 -0.39
C SER A 67 -18.08 -1.75 -0.19
N CYS A 68 -17.26 -2.28 0.72
CA CYS A 68 -15.90 -1.81 0.91
C CYS A 68 -15.01 -2.21 -0.27
N CYS A 69 -15.10 -3.46 -0.73
CA CYS A 69 -14.34 -3.90 -1.90
C CYS A 69 -14.74 -3.14 -3.18
N ASP A 70 -16.02 -2.83 -3.36
CA ASP A 70 -16.49 -2.00 -4.48
C ASP A 70 -15.91 -0.59 -4.42
N ALA A 71 -15.94 0.04 -3.24
CA ALA A 71 -15.35 1.37 -3.02
C ALA A 71 -13.83 1.37 -3.25
N PHE A 72 -13.13 0.34 -2.78
CA PHE A 72 -11.70 0.18 -3.00
C PHE A 72 -11.37 -0.01 -4.48
N SER A 73 -12.11 -0.87 -5.18
CA SER A 73 -11.95 -1.10 -6.62
C SER A 73 -12.19 0.19 -7.42
N SER A 74 -13.26 0.93 -7.11
CA SER A 74 -13.55 2.22 -7.75
C SER A 74 -12.45 3.26 -7.52
N ALA A 75 -11.91 3.34 -6.31
CA ALA A 75 -10.80 4.23 -5.99
C ALA A 75 -9.50 3.87 -6.73
N LEU A 76 -9.24 2.59 -6.99
CA LEU A 76 -8.06 2.16 -7.76
C LEU A 76 -8.23 2.33 -9.27
N ASN A 77 -9.43 2.14 -9.79
CA ASN A 77 -9.73 2.33 -11.22
C ASN A 77 -9.81 3.82 -11.60
N SER A 78 -9.96 4.70 -10.62
CA SER A 78 -9.76 6.14 -10.81
C SER A 78 -8.30 6.51 -10.56
N ASN A 79 -7.87 7.65 -11.11
CA ASN A 79 -6.55 8.24 -10.83
C ASN A 79 -6.38 8.66 -9.36
N ASN A 80 -7.35 8.32 -8.50
CA ASN A 80 -7.50 8.81 -7.16
C ASN A 80 -7.05 7.78 -6.11
N GLY A 81 -6.63 6.58 -6.52
CA GLY A 81 -5.99 5.60 -5.64
C GLY A 81 -4.75 6.14 -4.91
N VAL A 82 -4.10 7.17 -5.47
CA VAL A 82 -3.01 7.91 -4.83
C VAL A 82 -3.44 8.52 -3.47
N CYS A 83 -4.70 8.92 -3.33
CA CYS A 83 -5.24 9.48 -2.10
C CYS A 83 -5.31 8.46 -0.96
N LEU A 84 -5.56 7.18 -1.28
CA LEU A 84 -5.56 6.11 -0.27
C LEU A 84 -4.17 5.89 0.34
N CYS A 85 -3.11 6.32 -0.34
CA CYS A 85 -1.74 6.25 0.20
C CYS A 85 -1.59 7.07 1.50
N TYR A 86 -2.42 8.10 1.70
CA TYR A 86 -2.45 8.84 2.95
C TYR A 86 -2.83 7.99 4.16
N LEU A 87 -3.63 6.94 3.99
CA LEU A 87 -3.97 6.02 5.07
C LEU A 87 -2.74 5.27 5.60
N VAL A 88 -1.75 5.02 4.74
CA VAL A 88 -0.49 4.36 5.11
C VAL A 88 0.55 5.37 5.61
N ARG A 89 0.70 6.50 4.91
CA ARG A 89 1.71 7.52 5.22
C ARG A 89 1.36 8.35 6.46
N GLN A 90 0.08 8.55 6.72
CA GLN A 90 -0.46 9.31 7.83
C GLN A 90 -1.58 8.49 8.49
N PRO A 91 -1.24 7.45 9.27
CA PRO A 91 -2.21 6.52 9.85
C PRO A 91 -3.19 7.16 10.84
N SER A 92 -3.00 8.43 11.20
CA SER A 92 -3.90 9.22 12.05
C SER A 92 -4.64 10.33 11.29
N ILE A 93 -4.64 10.32 9.95
CA ILE A 93 -5.29 11.36 9.12
C ILE A 93 -6.79 11.47 9.40
N LEU A 94 -7.43 10.36 9.79
CA LEU A 94 -8.85 10.31 10.14
C LEU A 94 -9.15 10.66 11.60
N ARG A 95 -8.16 11.19 12.35
CA ARG A 95 -8.17 11.39 13.81
C ARG A 95 -8.32 10.11 14.64
N PHE A 96 -8.34 8.95 13.99
CA PHE A 96 -8.29 7.62 14.61
C PHE A 96 -7.21 6.79 13.92
N PRO A 97 -6.52 5.90 14.65
CA PRO A 97 -5.43 5.10 14.09
C PRO A 97 -5.97 4.07 13.10
N VAL A 98 -5.33 4.02 11.92
CA VAL A 98 -5.53 3.01 10.90
C VAL A 98 -4.51 1.88 11.08
N ASN A 99 -4.91 0.64 10.81
CA ASN A 99 -4.03 -0.52 10.78
C ASN A 99 -3.41 -0.67 9.38
N ASN A 100 -2.15 -0.24 9.24
CA ASN A 100 -1.44 -0.27 7.96
C ASN A 100 -1.36 -1.67 7.35
N THR A 101 -1.22 -2.72 8.17
CA THR A 101 -1.19 -4.10 7.66
C THR A 101 -2.48 -4.46 6.95
N ARG A 102 -3.63 -4.07 7.53
CA ARG A 102 -4.95 -4.29 6.91
C ARG A 102 -5.15 -3.46 5.65
N VAL A 103 -4.67 -2.22 5.62
CA VAL A 103 -4.71 -1.37 4.42
C VAL A 103 -3.90 -1.99 3.29
N LEU A 104 -2.68 -2.46 3.59
CA LEU A 104 -1.79 -3.06 2.59
C LEU A 104 -2.27 -4.44 2.10
N SER A 105 -3.09 -5.15 2.88
CA SER A 105 -3.68 -6.43 2.47
C SER A 105 -4.94 -6.29 1.61
N PHE A 106 -5.36 -5.08 1.23
CA PHE A 106 -6.61 -4.91 0.49
C PHE A 106 -6.64 -5.60 -0.87
N SER A 107 -5.52 -5.58 -1.60
CA SER A 107 -5.44 -6.22 -2.92
C SER A 107 -5.62 -7.73 -2.87
N SER A 108 -5.32 -8.39 -1.73
CA SER A 108 -5.57 -9.82 -1.53
C SER A 108 -6.96 -10.11 -0.97
N VAL A 109 -7.52 -9.20 -0.17
CA VAL A 109 -8.84 -9.36 0.47
C VAL A 109 -9.99 -9.01 -0.49
N CYS A 110 -9.80 -7.98 -1.30
CA CYS A 110 -10.74 -7.51 -2.31
C CYS A 110 -10.15 -7.80 -3.69
N PRO A 111 -10.36 -9.01 -4.25
CA PRO A 111 -9.91 -9.32 -5.59
C PRO A 111 -10.61 -8.36 -6.56
N ILE A 112 -9.82 -7.53 -7.24
CA ILE A 112 -10.31 -6.67 -8.31
C ILE A 112 -10.64 -7.64 -9.44
N GLY A 113 -11.92 -7.78 -9.78
CA GLY A 113 -12.32 -8.58 -10.93
C GLY A 113 -11.61 -8.05 -12.17
N GLU A 114 -10.85 -8.92 -12.84
CA GLU A 114 -10.41 -8.66 -14.20
C GLU A 114 -11.69 -8.44 -15.03
N ASP A 115 -11.86 -7.25 -15.58
CA ASP A 115 -12.94 -6.96 -16.51
C ASP A 115 -12.74 -7.81 -17.76
N THR A 116 -13.27 -9.03 -17.71
CA THR A 116 -13.32 -9.94 -18.85
C THR A 116 -14.48 -9.54 -19.77
N THR A 117 -14.51 -8.27 -20.19
CA THR A 117 -15.06 -7.91 -21.50
C THR A 117 -14.01 -8.23 -22.56
N VAL A 118 -13.98 -9.49 -22.98
CA VAL A 118 -13.45 -9.87 -24.30
C VAL A 118 -14.68 -10.13 -25.19
N PRO A 119 -14.78 -9.50 -26.38
CA PRO A 119 -15.94 -9.62 -27.27
C PRO A 119 -16.18 -11.05 -27.78
#